data_AF-A0A6J7JIX5-F1
#
_entry.id   AF-A0A6J7JIX5-F1
#
_cell.length_a   1.000
_cell.length_b   1.000
_cell.length_c   1.000
_cell.angle_alpha   90.00
_cell.angle_beta   90.00
_cell.angle_gamma   90.00
#
_symmetry.space_group_name_H-M   'P 1'
#
loop_
_entity.id
_entity.type
_entity.pdbx_description
1 polymer ?
#
loop_
_entity_poly.entity_id
_entity_poly.type
_entity_poly.pdbx_seq_one_letter_code
_entity_poly.pdbx_strand_id
1 'polypeptide(L)' 'MNCYEIREQIYSYMDGELTLWRMRAVSIHLSECPPCASGMEFKVVLRASVAQRSAEALPPELQGRILALIAAERSGAE' A
#
# COMPACT_ATOMS: atom_id res chain seq x y z
N MET A 1 -6.61 -16.44 11.93
CA MET A 1 -5.96 -15.21 12.42
C MET A 1 -6.93 -14.50 13.33
N ASN A 2 -6.53 -14.17 14.55
CA ASN A 2 -7.38 -13.50 15.53
C ASN A 2 -7.17 -11.97 15.54
N CYS A 3 -8.04 -11.23 16.23
CA CYS A 3 -7.97 -9.76 16.26
C CYS A 3 -6.67 -9.21 16.86
N TYR A 4 -5.99 -9.96 17.74
CA TYR A 4 -4.72 -9.55 18.31
C TYR A 4 -3.60 -9.62 17.26
N GLU A 5 -3.49 -10.75 16.55
CA GLU A 5 -2.51 -10.94 15.47
C GLU A 5 -2.68 -9.90 14.35
N ILE A 6 -3.93 -9.55 14.03
CA ILE A 6 -4.24 -8.52 13.02
C ILE A 6 -3.74 -7.15 13.47
N ARG A 7 -3.90 -6.81 14.75
CA ARG A 7 -3.46 -5.52 15.28
C ARG A 7 -1.94 -5.35 15.18
N GLU A 8 -1.18 -6.42 15.41
CA GLU A 8 0.27 -6.41 15.26
C GLU A 8 0.70 -6.30 13.78
N GLN A 9 -0.01 -6.97 12.88
CA GLN A 9 0.37 -7.05 11.46
C GLN A 9 -0.26 -5.98 10.57
N ILE A 10 -1.16 -5.13 11.09
CA ILE A 10 -1.94 -4.19 10.27
C ILE A 10 -1.06 -3.17 9.54
N TYR A 11 0.05 -2.73 10.14
CA TYR A 11 0.95 -1.76 9.51
C TYR A 11 1.74 -2.41 8.37
N SER A 12 2.35 -3.58 8.61
CA SER A 12 3.01 -4.33 7.54
C SER A 12 2.04 -4.75 6.42
N TYR A 13 0.77 -5.01 6.75
CA TYR A 13 -0.28 -5.22 5.75
C TYR A 13 -0.52 -3.98 4.91
N MET A 14 -0.64 -2.80 5.53
CA MET A 14 -0.79 -1.51 4.85
C MET A 14 0.38 -1.21 3.91
N ASP A 15 1.59 -1.54 4.32
CA ASP A 15 2.80 -1.28 3.56
C ASP A 15 3.09 -2.36 2.50
N GLY A 16 2.30 -3.44 2.46
CA GLY A 16 2.49 -4.52 1.50
C GLY A 16 3.71 -5.39 1.79
N GLU A 17 4.23 -5.34 3.03
CA GLU A 17 5.45 -6.03 3.45
C GLU A 17 5.18 -7.46 3.96
N LEU A 18 3.92 -7.87 4.02
CA LEU A 18 3.54 -9.22 4.39
C LEU A 18 3.74 -10.19 3.23
N THR A 19 4.00 -11.46 3.57
CA THR A 19 3.96 -12.53 2.57
C THR A 19 2.55 -12.66 1.98
N LEU A 20 2.44 -13.18 0.75
CA LEU A 20 1.15 -13.34 0.06
C LEU A 20 0.10 -14.09 0.91
N TRP A 21 0.52 -15.14 1.61
CA TRP A 21 -0.34 -15.89 2.51
C TRP A 21 -0.86 -15.06 3.68
N ARG A 22 0.02 -14.23 4.28
CA ARG A 22 -0.36 -13.34 5.38
C ARG A 22 -1.23 -12.19 4.91
N MET A 23 -0.95 -11.58 3.76
CA MET A 23 -1.85 -10.60 3.14
C MET A 23 -3.25 -11.16 2.97
N ARG A 24 -3.38 -12.39 2.45
CA ARG A 24 -4.67 -13.04 2.28
C ARG A 24 -5.38 -13.31 3.61
N ALA A 25 -4.65 -13.79 4.62
CA ALA A 25 -5.22 -14.05 5.95
C ALA A 25 -5.73 -12.77 6.62
N VAL A 26 -5.00 -11.66 6.51
CA VAL A 26 -5.43 -10.35 7.01
C VAL A 26 -6.66 -9.86 6.24
N SER A 27 -6.66 -9.94 4.90
CA SER A 27 -7.80 -9.53 4.08
C SER A 27 -9.09 -10.31 4.42
N ILE A 28 -8.99 -11.63 4.61
CA ILE A 28 -10.14 -12.45 5.03
C ILE A 28 -10.66 -11.98 6.39
N HIS A 29 -9.78 -11.80 7.38
CA HIS A 29 -10.21 -11.34 8.70
C HIS A 29 -10.89 -9.96 8.64
N LEU A 30 -10.34 -9.00 7.88
CA LEU A 30 -10.96 -7.68 7.74
C LEU A 30 -12.34 -7.77 7.06
N SER A 31 -12.56 -8.74 6.16
CA SER A 31 -13.89 -8.96 5.55
C SER A 31 -14.91 -9.59 6.50
N GLU A 32 -14.46 -10.39 7.48
CA GLU A 32 -15.32 -11.14 8.40
C GLU A 32 -15.48 -10.44 9.77
N CYS A 33 -14.63 -9.47 10.09
CA CYS A 33 -14.56 -8.79 11.38
C CYS A 33 -14.73 -7.27 11.23
N PRO A 34 -15.99 -6.77 11.25
CA PRO A 34 -16.29 -5.33 11.19
C PRO A 34 -15.53 -4.43 12.18
N PRO A 35 -15.28 -4.81 13.46
CA PRO A 35 -14.54 -3.93 14.36
C PRO A 35 -13.08 -3.76 13.95
N CYS A 36 -12.45 -4.79 13.40
CA CYS A 36 -11.08 -4.68 12.87
C CYS A 36 -11.02 -3.86 11.59
N ALA A 37 -12.03 -3.98 10.71
CA ALA A 37 -12.16 -3.16 9.51
C ALA A 37 -12.34 -1.68 9.83
N SER A 38 -13.24 -1.32 10.75
CA SER A 38 -13.47 0.07 11.14
C SER A 38 -12.22 0.73 11.75
N GLY A 39 -11.48 0.00 12.60
CA GLY A 39 -10.21 0.49 13.14
C GLY A 39 -9.11 0.72 12.08
N MET A 40 -9.24 0.08 10.92
CA MET A 40 -8.33 0.21 9.79
C MET A 40 -8.69 1.42 8.90
N GLU A 41 -9.97 1.72 8.70
CA GLU A 41 -10.43 2.85 7.89
C GLU A 41 -9.80 4.19 8.34
N PHE A 42 -9.76 4.43 9.66
CA PHE A 42 -9.10 5.62 10.21
C PHE A 42 -7.62 5.71 9.81
N LYS A 43 -6.90 4.59 9.81
CA LYS A 43 -5.47 4.53 9.45
C LYS A 43 -5.26 4.83 7.97
N VAL A 44 -6.16 4.36 7.10
CA VAL A 44 -6.13 4.67 5.66
C VAL A 44 -6.30 6.17 5.44
N VAL A 45 -7.29 6.79 6.09
CA VAL A 45 -7.52 8.24 6.01
C VAL A 45 -6.33 9.03 6.52
N LEU A 46 -5.74 8.61 7.63
CA LEU A 46 -4.53 9.23 8.18
C LEU A 46 -3.36 9.16 7.20
N ARG A 47 -3.09 7.98 6.63
CA ARG A 47 -2.01 7.80 5.64
C ARG A 47 -2.23 8.68 4.41
N ALA A 48 -3.45 8.73 3.89
CA ALA A 48 -3.79 9.59 2.76
C ALA A 48 -3.58 11.08 3.09
N SER A 49 -3.90 11.49 4.31
CA SER A 49 -3.71 12.87 4.78
C SER A 49 -2.23 13.25 4.89
N VAL A 50 -1.40 12.34 5.41
CA VAL A 50 0.06 12.52 5.47
C VAL A 50 0.64 12.57 4.07
N ALA A 51 0.31 11.60 3.20
CA ALA A 51 0.81 11.54 1.83
C ALA A 51 0.52 12.82 1.03
N GLN A 52 -0.68 13.40 1.20
CA GLN A 52 -1.04 14.67 0.54
C GLN A 52 -0.21 15.87 1.03
N ARG A 53 0.18 15.89 2.30
CA ARG A 53 0.91 17.02 2.90
C ARG A 53 2.43 16.86 2.80
N SER A 54 2.90 15.64 2.59
CA SER A 54 4.33 15.29 2.52
C SER A 54 4.79 15.01 1.09
N ALA A 55 3.95 15.30 0.09
CA ALA A 55 4.30 15.14 -1.32
C ALA A 55 5.27 16.26 -1.74
N GLU A 56 6.56 15.92 -1.80
CA GLU A 56 7.55 16.71 -2.52
C GLU A 56 7.27 16.61 -4.03
N ALA A 57 7.42 17.71 -4.76
CA ALA A 57 7.33 17.69 -6.21
C ALA A 57 8.43 16.78 -6.78
N LEU A 58 8.06 15.86 -7.67
CA LEU A 58 9.02 14.99 -8.33
C LEU A 58 9.94 15.85 -9.21
N PRO A 59 11.28 15.75 -9.09
CA PRO A 59 12.19 16.50 -9.94
C PRO A 59 11.92 16.22 -11.43
N PRO A 60 11.81 17.24 -12.29
CA PRO A 60 11.42 17.07 -13.69
C PRO A 60 12.43 16.20 -14.47
N GLU A 61 13.71 16.25 -14.10
CA GLU A 61 14.76 15.43 -14.69
C GLU A 61 14.54 13.94 -14.38
N LEU A 62 14.13 13.62 -13.15
CA LEU A 62 13.83 12.26 -12.74
C LEU A 62 12.57 11.76 -13.46
N GLN A 63 11.54 12.62 -13.59
CA GLN A 63 10.33 12.29 -14.35
C GLN A 63 10.66 11.91 -15.80
N GLY A 64 11.45 12.75 -16.47
CA GLY A 64 11.85 12.53 -17.86
C GLY A 64 12.60 11.22 -18.05
N ARG A 65 13.53 10.90 -17.13
CA ARG A 65 14.28 9.63 -17.14
C ARG A 65 13.36 8.42 -16.97
N ILE A 66 12.43 8.46 -16.03
CA ILE A 66 11.48 7.36 -15.79
C ILE A 66 10.58 7.15 -17.02
N LEU A 67 10.03 8.22 -17.58
CA LEU A 67 9.18 8.15 -18.78
C LEU A 67 9.94 7.59 -19.99
N ALA A 68 11.21 7.99 -20.18
CA ALA A 68 12.04 7.46 -21.26
C ALA A 68 12.29 5.96 -21.12
N LEU A 69 12.57 5.48 -19.90
CA LEU A 69 12.75 4.05 -19.62
C LEU A 69 11.46 3.25 -19.90
N ILE A 70 10.30 3.75 -19.44
CA ILE A 70 9.01 3.12 -19.69
C ILE A 70 8.72 3.05 -21.20
N ALA A 71 9.02 4.11 -21.95
CA ALA A 71 8.84 4.13 -23.39
C ALA A 71 9.74 3.10 -24.09
N ALA A 72 11.02 3.05 -23.72
CA ALA A 72 12.00 2.11 -24.26
C ALA A 72 11.56 0.66 -24.06
N GLU A 73 11.10 0.31 -22.85
CA GLU A 73 10.63 -1.05 -22.53
C GLU A 73 9.38 -1.46 -23.30
N ARG A 74 8.51 -0.51 -23.61
CA ARG A 74 7.31 -0.77 -24.44
C ARG A 74 7.65 -0.94 -25.91
N SER A 75 8.71 -0.30 -26.39
CA SER A 75 9.21 -0.42 -27.76
C SER A 75 10.19 -1.58 -27.98
N GLY A 76 10.79 -2.11 -26.91
CA GLY A 76 11.71 -3.26 -26.93
C GLY A 76 11.03 -4.62 -26.68
N ALA A 77 9.71 -4.64 -26.54
CA ALA A 77 8.93 -5.87 -26.49
C ALA A 77 8.71 -6.42 -27.91
N GLU A 78 9.79 -6.91 -28.52
CA GLU A 78 9.79 -7.77 -29.71
C GLU A 78 10.43 -9.13 -29.39
#